data_AF-A0A2H0PHU8-F1
#
_entry.id   AF-A0A2H0PHU8-F1
#
_cell.length_a   1.000
_cell.length_b   1.000
_cell.length_c   1.000
_cell.angle_alpha   90.00
_cell.angle_beta   90.00
_cell.angle_gamma   90.00
#
_symmetry.space_group_name_H-M   'P 1'
#
loop_
_entity.id
_entity.type
_entity.pdbx_description
1 polymer ?
#
loop_
_entity_poly.entity_id
_entity_poly.type
_entity_poly.pdbx_seq_one_letter_code
_entity_poly.pdbx_strand_id
1 'polypeptide(L)'
;MIQVLLVTAVVVAFGHMIERLQSFSILFQYRSLIFAAVLLYVPLAITRKHRNQLVFIETSPLHVLRSLGFFLLWAIIIFVPYTFLVHLWAQLYWGGNPFKFAMLPSWNLILTQLIVVALPEETFFRGYMQTRFQQIFKPRWSIFGARLGWGWILTCIIFAAAHSLIQFQWWHFAIFFPSLVFGYLRERTDGLIAPILFHALSNLFMEWIVRCYIY
;
A
#
# COMPACT_ATOMS: atom_id res chain seq x y z
N MET A 1 -19.56 -8.13 -4.58
CA MET A 1 -19.23 -6.72 -4.87
C MET A 1 -19.78 -5.80 -3.79
N ILE A 2 -21.10 -5.77 -3.57
CA ILE A 2 -21.76 -4.88 -2.60
C ILE A 2 -21.14 -4.96 -1.19
N GLN A 3 -20.92 -6.18 -0.67
CA GLN A 3 -20.31 -6.36 0.66
C GLN A 3 -18.92 -5.70 0.77
N VAL A 4 -18.07 -5.83 -0.26
CA VAL A 4 -16.72 -5.25 -0.25
C VAL A 4 -16.80 -3.74 -0.22
N LEU A 5 -17.64 -3.15 -1.09
CA LEU A 5 -17.83 -1.70 -1.14
C LEU A 5 -18.42 -1.14 0.16
N LEU A 6 -19.39 -1.84 0.76
CA LEU A 6 -19.99 -1.45 2.04
C LEU A 6 -18.95 -1.48 3.17
N VAL A 7 -18.15 -2.55 3.25
CA VAL A 7 -17.09 -2.68 4.24
C VAL A 7 -16.05 -1.57 4.07
N THR A 8 -15.63 -1.30 2.83
CA THR A 8 -14.71 -0.20 2.57
C THR A 8 -15.30 1.15 2.93
N ALA A 9 -16.56 1.41 2.60
CA ALA A 9 -17.24 2.66 2.97
C ALA A 9 -17.29 2.84 4.50
N VAL A 10 -17.59 1.78 5.24
CA VAL A 10 -17.58 1.80 6.72
C VAL A 10 -16.18 2.06 7.27
N VAL A 11 -15.15 1.39 6.73
CA VAL A 11 -13.76 1.58 7.15
C VAL A 11 -13.28 3.01 6.87
N VAL A 12 -13.59 3.55 5.69
CA VAL A 12 -13.25 4.92 5.31
C VAL A 12 -14.00 5.95 6.17
N ALA A 13 -15.30 5.77 6.39
CA ALA A 13 -16.09 6.64 7.26
C ALA A 13 -15.57 6.61 8.70
N PHE A 14 -15.19 5.43 9.21
CA PHE A 14 -14.58 5.28 10.51
C PHE A 14 -13.22 5.98 10.59
N GLY A 15 -12.36 5.81 9.58
CA GLY A 15 -11.07 6.52 9.49
C GLY A 15 -11.24 8.03 9.50
N HIS A 16 -12.14 8.56 8.65
CA HIS A 16 -12.47 9.99 8.61
C HIS A 16 -13.02 10.51 9.94
N MET A 17 -13.84 9.71 10.63
CA MET A 17 -14.36 10.06 11.95
C MET A 17 -13.23 10.14 13.00
N ILE A 18 -12.32 9.15 13.03
CA ILE A 18 -11.16 9.15 13.93
C ILE A 18 -10.30 10.40 13.69
N GLU A 19 -10.07 10.77 12.43
CA GLU A 19 -9.33 11.98 12.06
C GLU A 19 -10.03 13.30 12.46
N ARG A 20 -11.35 13.30 12.69
CA ARG A 20 -12.06 14.47 13.24
C ARG A 20 -12.08 14.50 14.76
N LEU A 21 -11.87 13.36 15.41
CA LEU A 21 -11.86 13.23 16.88
C LEU A 21 -10.46 13.43 17.48
N GLN A 22 -9.56 14.13 16.79
CA GLN A 22 -8.19 14.41 17.24
C GLN A 22 -8.12 15.17 18.58
N SER A 23 -9.21 15.81 19.01
CA SER A 23 -9.32 16.46 20.32
C SER A 23 -9.23 15.48 21.50
N PHE A 24 -9.45 14.18 21.28
CA PHE A 24 -9.32 13.15 22.30
C PHE A 24 -7.91 12.55 22.26
N SER A 25 -7.12 12.79 23.33
CA SER A 25 -5.70 12.39 23.40
C SER A 25 -5.45 10.91 23.13
N ILE A 26 -6.29 10.03 23.66
CA ILE A 26 -6.18 8.57 23.47
C ILE A 26 -6.41 8.19 22.00
N LEU A 27 -7.46 8.71 21.37
CA LEU A 27 -7.76 8.42 19.97
C LEU A 27 -6.64 8.93 19.05
N PHE A 28 -6.13 10.14 19.33
CA PHE A 28 -5.02 10.71 18.58
C PHE A 28 -3.74 9.87 18.70
N GLN A 29 -3.42 9.41 19.91
CA GLN A 29 -2.22 8.62 20.21
C GLN A 29 -2.24 7.24 19.55
N TYR A 30 -3.40 6.57 19.54
CA TYR A 30 -3.52 5.19 19.06
C TYR A 30 -4.15 5.05 17.66
N ARG A 31 -4.43 6.15 16.95
CA ARG A 31 -5.17 6.15 15.66
C ARG A 31 -4.64 5.13 14.66
N SER A 32 -3.32 5.07 14.44
CA SER A 32 -2.71 4.18 13.45
C SER A 32 -2.86 2.71 13.84
N LEU A 33 -2.77 2.40 15.14
CA LEU A 33 -2.98 1.05 15.64
C LEU A 33 -4.45 0.63 15.57
N ILE A 34 -5.38 1.54 15.86
CA ILE A 34 -6.81 1.30 15.72
C ILE A 34 -7.15 1.04 14.24
N PHE A 35 -6.63 1.86 13.33
CA PHE A 35 -6.85 1.69 11.90
C PHE A 35 -6.24 0.37 11.38
N ALA A 36 -5.02 0.05 11.78
CA ALA A 36 -4.37 -1.22 11.50
C ALA A 36 -5.22 -2.41 11.97
N ALA A 37 -5.75 -2.36 13.20
CA ALA A 37 -6.61 -3.40 13.74
C ALA A 37 -7.88 -3.56 12.90
N VAL A 38 -8.54 -2.45 12.52
CA VAL A 38 -9.74 -2.51 11.67
C VAL A 38 -9.42 -3.16 10.31
N LEU A 39 -8.34 -2.74 9.65
CA LEU A 39 -7.93 -3.28 8.37
C LEU A 39 -7.53 -4.76 8.41
N LEU A 40 -7.03 -5.26 9.54
CA LEU A 40 -6.70 -6.67 9.74
C LEU A 40 -7.92 -7.51 10.14
N TYR A 41 -8.63 -7.11 11.18
CA TYR A 41 -9.65 -7.96 11.80
C TYR A 41 -10.98 -7.98 11.03
N VAL A 42 -11.36 -6.88 10.39
CA VAL A 42 -12.61 -6.84 9.60
C VAL A 42 -12.60 -7.85 8.44
N PRO A 43 -11.58 -7.88 7.55
CA PRO A 43 -11.57 -8.86 6.47
C PRO A 43 -11.47 -10.29 7.00
N LEU A 44 -10.70 -10.53 8.07
CA LEU A 44 -10.59 -11.84 8.72
C LEU A 44 -11.92 -12.35 9.29
N ALA A 45 -12.67 -11.48 9.98
CA ALA A 45 -13.97 -11.84 10.55
C ALA A 45 -14.98 -12.21 9.44
N ILE A 46 -14.99 -11.44 8.35
CA ILE A 46 -15.88 -11.68 7.21
C ILE A 46 -15.51 -12.98 6.49
N THR A 47 -14.23 -13.24 6.24
CA THR A 47 -13.83 -14.43 5.48
C THR A 47 -13.93 -15.72 6.26
N ARG A 48 -13.68 -15.69 7.58
CA ARG A 48 -13.96 -16.81 8.48
C ARG A 48 -15.44 -17.20 8.45
N LYS A 49 -16.34 -16.23 8.41
CA LYS A 49 -17.80 -16.47 8.30
C LYS A 49 -18.20 -17.15 7.00
N HIS A 50 -17.46 -16.91 5.91
CA HIS A 50 -17.80 -17.41 4.57
C HIS A 50 -16.99 -18.63 4.11
N ARG A 51 -16.12 -19.21 4.97
CA ARG A 51 -15.17 -20.30 4.63
C ARG A 51 -14.35 -20.08 3.36
N ASN A 52 -14.13 -18.82 2.98
CA ASN A 52 -13.32 -18.49 1.83
C ASN A 52 -11.85 -18.44 2.26
N GLN A 53 -10.98 -19.16 1.55
CA GLN A 53 -9.55 -19.04 1.73
C GLN A 53 -9.12 -17.64 1.25
N LEU A 54 -8.64 -16.81 2.18
CA LEU A 54 -7.77 -15.71 1.83
C LEU A 54 -6.37 -16.28 1.72
N VAL A 55 -5.66 -15.93 0.65
CA VAL A 55 -4.22 -16.17 0.58
C VAL A 55 -3.59 -15.18 1.55
N PHE A 56 -3.16 -15.71 2.70
CA PHE A 56 -2.35 -14.98 3.67
C PHE A 56 -0.88 -15.30 3.45
N ILE A 57 -0.04 -14.48 4.09
CA ILE A 57 1.42 -14.48 4.11
C ILE A 57 2.00 -15.85 3.77
N GLU A 58 2.87 -15.85 2.76
CA GLU A 58 3.52 -17.05 2.24
C GLU A 58 4.24 -17.82 3.36
N THR A 59 3.93 -19.12 3.50
CA THR A 59 4.55 -19.98 4.52
C THR A 59 5.69 -20.84 3.97
N SER A 60 5.76 -21.02 2.65
CA SER A 60 6.81 -21.78 1.98
C SER A 60 8.07 -20.93 1.81
N PRO A 61 9.25 -21.38 2.28
CA PRO A 61 10.51 -20.65 2.11
C PRO A 61 10.82 -20.29 0.64
N LEU A 62 10.48 -21.18 -0.29
CA LEU A 62 10.68 -20.93 -1.73
C LEU A 62 9.80 -19.78 -2.24
N HIS A 63 8.56 -19.70 -1.77
CA HIS A 63 7.65 -18.61 -2.13
C HIS A 63 8.11 -17.29 -1.51
N VAL A 64 8.60 -17.31 -0.26
CA VAL A 64 9.20 -16.15 0.39
C VAL A 64 10.39 -15.62 -0.40
N LEU A 65 11.34 -16.50 -0.77
CA LEU A 65 12.51 -16.11 -1.57
C LEU A 65 12.12 -15.53 -2.93
N ARG A 66 11.13 -16.12 -3.59
CA ARG A 66 10.56 -15.60 -4.83
C ARG A 66 9.96 -14.21 -4.63
N SER A 67 9.19 -13.99 -3.56
CA SER A 67 8.61 -12.69 -3.22
C SER A 67 9.68 -11.64 -2.95
N LEU A 68 10.75 -11.99 -2.24
CA LEU A 68 11.90 -11.11 -2.03
C LEU A 68 12.60 -10.76 -3.35
N GLY A 69 12.78 -11.73 -4.24
CA GLY A 69 13.35 -11.52 -5.57
C GLY A 69 12.53 -10.56 -6.43
N PHE A 70 11.20 -10.74 -6.48
CA PHE A 70 10.32 -9.81 -7.20
C PHE A 70 10.28 -8.42 -6.56
N PHE A 71 10.24 -8.34 -5.23
CA PHE A 71 10.34 -7.07 -4.53
C PHE A 71 11.61 -6.30 -4.91
N LEU A 72 12.79 -6.94 -4.82
CA LEU A 72 14.07 -6.29 -5.14
C LEU A 72 14.15 -5.87 -6.61
N LEU A 73 13.72 -6.75 -7.53
CA LEU A 73 13.70 -6.46 -8.96
C LEU A 73 12.88 -5.20 -9.26
N TRP A 74 11.64 -5.14 -8.75
CA TRP A 74 10.77 -4.00 -9.00
C TRP A 74 11.20 -2.75 -8.25
N ALA A 75 11.81 -2.89 -7.07
CA ALA A 75 12.41 -1.76 -6.35
C ALA A 75 13.51 -1.09 -7.20
N ILE A 76 14.39 -1.88 -7.83
CA ILE A 76 15.42 -1.35 -8.72
C ILE A 76 14.79 -0.69 -9.95
N ILE A 77 13.88 -1.40 -10.63
CA ILE A 77 13.24 -0.91 -11.87
C ILE A 77 12.51 0.41 -11.65
N ILE A 78 11.93 0.64 -10.46
CA ILE A 78 11.14 1.84 -10.19
C ILE A 78 11.96 2.92 -9.49
N PHE A 79 12.59 2.62 -8.34
CA PHE A 79 13.18 3.67 -7.52
C PHE A 79 14.46 4.25 -8.13
N VAL A 80 15.24 3.46 -8.88
CA VAL A 80 16.46 3.98 -9.52
C VAL A 80 16.10 5.03 -10.58
N PRO A 81 15.29 4.75 -11.63
CA PRO A 81 14.86 5.78 -12.56
C PRO A 81 14.12 6.93 -11.88
N TYR A 82 13.27 6.63 -10.90
CA TYR A 82 12.52 7.65 -10.18
C TYR A 82 13.42 8.63 -9.42
N THR A 83 14.53 8.19 -8.84
CA THR A 83 15.53 9.07 -8.20
C THR A 83 16.09 10.07 -9.21
N PHE A 84 16.44 9.63 -10.43
CA PHE A 84 16.91 10.53 -11.49
C PHE A 84 15.84 11.51 -11.93
N LEU A 85 14.58 11.06 -12.07
CA LEU A 85 13.46 11.92 -12.44
C LEU A 85 13.16 12.98 -11.37
N VAL A 86 13.17 12.61 -10.09
CA VAL A 86 13.02 13.55 -8.98
C VAL A 86 14.17 14.53 -8.94
N HIS A 87 15.40 14.08 -9.18
CA HIS A 87 16.56 14.97 -9.24
C HIS A 87 16.47 15.95 -10.40
N LEU A 88 16.12 15.49 -11.59
CA LEU A 88 15.90 16.34 -12.76
C LEU A 88 14.79 17.37 -12.48
N TRP A 89 13.67 16.93 -11.91
CA TRP A 89 12.59 17.81 -11.50
C TRP A 89 13.05 18.86 -10.49
N ALA A 90 13.83 18.47 -9.48
CA ALA A 90 14.38 19.37 -8.48
C ALA A 90 15.28 20.45 -9.10
N GLN A 91 16.14 20.07 -10.06
CA GLN A 91 17.00 21.02 -10.76
C GLN A 91 16.20 22.00 -11.62
N LEU A 92 15.12 21.54 -12.26
CA LEU A 92 14.30 22.38 -13.14
C LEU A 92 13.33 23.30 -12.39
N TYR A 93 12.74 22.84 -11.29
CA TYR A 93 11.59 23.50 -10.65
C TYR A 93 11.81 23.91 -9.18
N TRP A 94 12.78 23.33 -8.48
CA TRP A 94 13.14 23.72 -7.11
C TRP A 94 14.38 24.62 -7.03
N GLY A 95 14.74 25.27 -8.14
CA GLY A 95 15.79 26.29 -8.17
C GLY A 95 17.19 25.75 -7.88
N GLY A 96 17.46 24.47 -8.18
CA GLY A 96 18.78 23.88 -8.03
C GLY A 96 19.18 23.58 -6.58
N ASN A 97 18.22 23.38 -5.67
CA ASN A 97 18.53 22.94 -4.30
C ASN A 97 19.51 21.74 -4.33
N PRO A 98 20.67 21.86 -3.65
CA PRO A 98 21.68 20.83 -3.71
C PRO A 98 21.15 19.56 -3.06
N PHE A 99 21.30 18.44 -3.75
CA PHE A 99 21.02 17.13 -3.15
C PHE A 99 21.98 16.92 -1.98
N LYS A 100 21.42 16.69 -0.80
CA LYS A 100 22.18 16.31 0.40
C LYS A 100 21.68 14.97 0.88
N PHE A 101 22.59 14.06 1.18
CA PHE A 101 22.19 12.74 1.67
C PHE A 101 21.61 12.88 3.08
N ALA A 102 20.30 12.73 3.22
CA ALA A 102 19.63 12.76 4.51
C ALA A 102 19.88 11.48 5.30
N MET A 103 19.78 11.57 6.64
CA MET A 103 19.83 10.41 7.52
C MET A 103 18.76 9.38 7.13
N LEU A 104 19.14 8.10 7.12
CA LEU A 104 18.22 7.00 6.83
C LEU A 104 17.09 6.93 7.88
N PRO A 105 15.91 6.38 7.49
CA PRO A 105 14.81 6.13 8.42
C PRO A 105 15.25 5.32 9.65
N SER A 106 14.73 5.68 10.82
CA SER A 106 14.98 4.93 12.06
C SER A 106 14.31 3.56 12.03
N TRP A 107 14.82 2.61 12.82
CA TRP A 107 14.21 1.28 12.96
C TRP A 107 12.74 1.33 13.38
N ASN A 108 12.38 2.25 14.29
CA ASN A 108 11.00 2.45 14.72
C ASN A 108 10.10 2.87 13.56
N LEU A 109 10.58 3.76 12.69
CA LEU A 109 9.84 4.20 11.51
C LEU A 109 9.69 3.06 10.49
N ILE A 110 10.76 2.28 10.25
CA ILE A 110 10.71 1.11 9.38
C ILE A 110 9.68 0.09 9.89
N LEU A 111 9.72 -0.26 11.17
CA LEU A 111 8.77 -1.19 11.78
C LEU A 111 7.33 -0.66 11.74
N THR A 112 7.14 0.64 11.94
CA THR A 112 5.82 1.28 11.84
C THR A 112 5.28 1.15 10.42
N GLN A 113 6.08 1.53 9.41
CA GLN A 113 5.67 1.44 8.00
C GLN A 113 5.39 0.00 7.58
N LEU A 114 6.17 -0.96 8.08
CA LEU A 114 5.99 -2.37 7.72
C LEU A 114 4.78 -3.00 8.41
N ILE A 115 4.68 -2.89 9.73
CA ILE A 115 3.74 -3.66 10.56
C ILE A 115 2.43 -2.92 10.78
N VAL A 116 2.48 -1.59 10.96
CA VAL A 116 1.31 -0.79 11.32
C VAL A 116 0.62 -0.20 10.08
N VAL A 117 1.37 0.03 8.99
CA VAL A 117 0.84 0.63 7.76
C VAL A 117 0.68 -0.41 6.64
N ALA A 118 1.79 -0.88 6.08
CA ALA A 118 1.78 -1.70 4.87
C ALA A 118 1.09 -3.05 5.08
N LEU A 119 1.42 -3.79 6.15
CA LEU A 119 0.83 -5.11 6.41
C LEU A 119 -0.71 -5.07 6.54
N PRO A 120 -1.31 -4.18 7.35
CA PRO A 120 -2.76 -4.05 7.44
C PRO A 120 -3.41 -3.61 6.12
N GLU A 121 -2.83 -2.61 5.46
CA GLU A 121 -3.38 -2.09 4.21
C GLU A 121 -3.32 -3.13 3.09
N GLU A 122 -2.18 -3.77 2.87
CA GLU A 122 -2.07 -4.82 1.84
C GLU A 122 -2.94 -6.03 2.17
N THR A 123 -3.12 -6.37 3.44
CA THR A 123 -4.07 -7.41 3.85
C THR A 123 -5.50 -7.07 3.42
N PHE A 124 -5.94 -5.84 3.68
CA PHE A 124 -7.29 -5.41 3.33
C PHE A 124 -7.49 -5.26 1.83
N PHE A 125 -6.59 -4.54 1.16
CA PHE A 125 -6.76 -4.18 -0.24
C PHE A 125 -6.36 -5.34 -1.18
N ARG A 126 -5.23 -6.01 -0.95
CA ARG A 126 -4.68 -7.01 -1.89
C ARG A 126 -5.08 -8.41 -1.48
N GLY A 127 -5.04 -8.70 -0.19
CA GLY A 127 -5.52 -9.96 0.38
C GLY A 127 -7.03 -10.12 0.19
N TYR A 128 -7.82 -9.18 0.72
CA TYR A 128 -9.28 -9.26 0.70
C TYR A 128 -9.94 -8.66 -0.54
N MET A 129 -9.82 -7.34 -0.78
CA MET A 129 -10.60 -6.64 -1.82
C MET A 129 -10.26 -7.12 -3.23
N GLN A 130 -8.98 -7.14 -3.61
CA GLN A 130 -8.53 -7.56 -4.94
C GLN A 130 -8.95 -9.02 -5.25
N THR A 131 -8.75 -9.93 -4.29
CA THR A 131 -9.21 -11.33 -4.41
C THR A 131 -10.73 -11.40 -4.64
N ARG A 132 -11.52 -10.65 -3.88
CA ARG A 132 -12.98 -10.62 -4.03
C ARG A 132 -13.43 -10.04 -5.36
N PHE A 133 -12.76 -9.01 -5.86
CA PHE A 133 -13.09 -8.46 -7.17
C PHE A 133 -12.69 -9.41 -8.30
N GLN A 134 -11.60 -10.15 -8.19
CA GLN A 134 -11.22 -11.10 -9.24
C GLN A 134 -12.14 -12.32 -9.33
N GLN A 135 -12.79 -12.70 -8.23
CA GLN A 135 -13.86 -13.72 -8.25
C GLN A 135 -15.05 -13.29 -9.12
N ILE A 136 -15.24 -11.98 -9.32
CA ILE A 136 -16.34 -11.39 -10.10
C ILE A 136 -15.85 -11.00 -11.50
N PHE A 137 -14.73 -10.28 -11.56
CA PHE A 137 -14.07 -9.82 -12.76
C PHE A 137 -12.88 -10.71 -13.06
N LYS A 138 -13.11 -11.77 -13.85
CA LYS A 138 -12.05 -12.68 -14.27
C LYS A 138 -10.86 -11.90 -14.87
N PRO A 139 -9.61 -12.32 -14.61
CA PRO A 139 -8.44 -11.74 -15.25
C PRO A 139 -8.57 -11.73 -16.78
N ARG A 140 -8.18 -10.62 -17.40
CA ARG A 140 -8.25 -10.40 -18.86
C ARG A 140 -6.88 -10.22 -19.50
N TRP A 141 -5.87 -9.88 -18.70
CA TRP A 141 -4.53 -9.55 -19.18
C TRP A 141 -3.51 -10.47 -18.54
N SER A 142 -2.49 -10.82 -19.31
CA SER A 142 -1.28 -11.49 -18.81
C SER A 142 -0.11 -10.56 -19.06
N ILE A 143 0.46 -9.99 -17.99
CA ILE A 143 1.56 -9.02 -18.09
C ILE A 143 2.71 -9.58 -17.28
N PHE A 144 3.86 -9.85 -17.93
CA PHE A 144 5.09 -10.36 -17.29
C PHE A 144 4.88 -11.56 -16.33
N GLY A 145 3.89 -12.41 -16.62
CA GLY A 145 3.54 -13.59 -15.84
C GLY A 145 2.52 -13.37 -14.72
N ALA A 146 1.98 -12.16 -14.55
CA ALA A 146 0.85 -11.87 -13.66
C ALA A 146 -0.48 -11.89 -14.44
N ARG A 147 -1.51 -12.52 -13.88
CA ARG A 147 -2.88 -12.54 -14.43
C ARG A 147 -3.68 -11.38 -13.84
N LEU A 148 -3.88 -10.32 -14.62
CA LEU A 148 -4.48 -9.07 -14.18
C LEU A 148 -5.86 -8.87 -14.80
N GLY A 149 -6.71 -8.09 -14.15
CA GLY A 149 -8.05 -7.77 -14.64
C GLY A 149 -8.61 -6.54 -13.96
N TRP A 150 -9.89 -6.25 -14.20
CA TRP A 150 -10.55 -5.08 -13.60
C TRP A 150 -10.53 -5.07 -12.08
N GLY A 151 -10.50 -6.24 -11.43
CA GLY A 151 -10.38 -6.29 -9.97
C GLY A 151 -9.09 -5.65 -9.44
N TRP A 152 -7.98 -5.74 -10.19
CA TRP A 152 -6.73 -5.06 -9.83
C TRP A 152 -6.87 -3.54 -9.95
N ILE A 153 -7.38 -3.05 -11.10
CA ILE A 153 -7.56 -1.61 -11.35
C ILE A 153 -8.54 -0.99 -10.34
N LEU A 154 -9.68 -1.64 -10.09
CA LEU A 154 -10.69 -1.15 -9.14
C LEU A 154 -10.13 -1.07 -7.71
N THR A 155 -9.36 -2.07 -7.27
CA THR A 155 -8.69 -2.01 -5.97
C THR A 155 -7.74 -0.82 -5.89
N CYS A 156 -6.95 -0.56 -6.94
CA CYS A 156 -6.02 0.57 -6.98
C CYS A 156 -6.73 1.93 -6.91
N ILE A 157 -7.84 2.08 -7.66
CA ILE A 157 -8.68 3.30 -7.62
C ILE A 157 -9.25 3.51 -6.21
N ILE A 158 -9.83 2.47 -5.63
CA ILE A 158 -10.43 2.55 -4.29
C ILE A 158 -9.37 2.81 -3.22
N PHE A 159 -8.18 2.23 -3.35
CA PHE A 159 -7.04 2.48 -2.46
C PHE A 159 -6.64 3.96 -2.45
N ALA A 160 -6.43 4.57 -3.62
CA ALA A 160 -6.08 5.98 -3.73
C ALA A 160 -7.23 6.90 -3.28
N ALA A 161 -8.48 6.54 -3.59
CA ALA A 161 -9.65 7.28 -3.15
C ALA A 161 -9.82 7.24 -1.62
N ALA A 162 -9.62 6.09 -0.98
CA ALA A 162 -9.72 5.94 0.47
C ALA A 162 -8.75 6.87 1.21
N HIS A 163 -7.51 7.00 0.71
CA HIS A 163 -6.53 7.95 1.24
C HIS A 163 -7.04 9.41 1.16
N SER A 164 -7.60 9.78 0.01
CA SER A 164 -8.16 11.12 -0.22
C SER A 164 -9.41 11.41 0.62
N LEU A 165 -10.21 10.39 0.94
CA LEU A 165 -11.44 10.53 1.71
C LEU A 165 -11.20 10.58 3.22
N ILE A 166 -10.14 9.93 3.71
CA ILE A 166 -9.74 10.00 5.14
C ILE A 166 -9.01 11.32 5.41
N GLN A 167 -8.07 11.69 4.54
CA GLN A 167 -7.38 12.98 4.59
C GLN A 167 -7.31 13.56 3.18
N PHE A 168 -8.04 14.64 2.95
CA PHE A 168 -8.06 15.27 1.64
C PHE A 168 -6.72 15.93 1.33
N GLN A 169 -6.02 15.40 0.33
CA GLN A 169 -4.84 16.01 -0.29
C GLN A 169 -4.98 15.90 -1.80
N TRP A 170 -4.78 17.00 -2.51
CA TRP A 170 -5.03 17.03 -3.96
C TRP A 170 -4.10 16.11 -4.74
N TRP A 171 -2.91 15.77 -4.22
CA TRP A 171 -1.95 14.87 -4.85
C TRP A 171 -2.17 13.38 -4.56
N HIS A 172 -3.11 13.00 -3.67
CA HIS A 172 -3.34 11.60 -3.31
C HIS A 172 -3.77 10.72 -4.50
N PHE A 173 -4.24 11.29 -5.62
CA PHE A 173 -4.46 10.51 -6.85
C PHE A 173 -3.18 9.80 -7.32
N ALA A 174 -1.99 10.36 -7.06
CA ALA A 174 -0.72 9.76 -7.46
C ALA A 174 -0.44 8.44 -6.73
N ILE A 175 -1.08 8.19 -5.57
CA ILE A 175 -1.01 6.90 -4.85
C ILE A 175 -1.51 5.74 -5.72
N PHE A 176 -2.35 6.03 -6.73
CA PHE A 176 -2.79 5.06 -7.72
C PHE A 176 -1.60 4.35 -8.40
N PHE A 177 -0.54 5.07 -8.79
CA PHE A 177 0.57 4.49 -9.56
C PHE A 177 1.39 3.44 -8.79
N PRO A 178 1.92 3.71 -7.58
CA PRO A 178 2.59 2.65 -6.80
C PRO A 178 1.59 1.54 -6.43
N SER A 179 0.31 1.86 -6.20
CA SER A 179 -0.71 0.85 -5.89
C SER A 179 -0.90 -0.20 -7.00
N LEU A 180 -0.69 0.18 -8.27
CA LEU A 180 -0.67 -0.76 -9.40
C LEU A 180 0.42 -1.81 -9.22
N VAL A 181 1.61 -1.40 -8.79
CA VAL A 181 2.74 -2.30 -8.54
C VAL A 181 2.44 -3.25 -7.38
N PHE A 182 1.80 -2.74 -6.31
CA PHE A 182 1.43 -3.58 -5.16
C PHE A 182 0.47 -4.70 -5.62
N GLY A 183 -0.57 -4.33 -6.37
CA GLY A 183 -1.52 -5.30 -6.91
C GLY A 183 -0.91 -6.26 -7.93
N TYR A 184 0.05 -5.78 -8.75
CA TYR A 184 0.81 -6.61 -9.69
C TYR A 184 1.67 -7.64 -8.94
N LEU A 185 2.41 -7.21 -7.92
CA LEU A 185 3.28 -8.07 -7.13
C LEU A 185 2.47 -9.17 -6.46
N ARG A 186 1.30 -8.83 -5.88
CA ARG A 186 0.36 -9.83 -5.33
C ARG A 186 0.03 -10.91 -6.37
N GLU A 187 -0.33 -10.54 -7.60
CA GLU A 187 -0.67 -11.53 -8.64
C GLU A 187 0.55 -12.30 -9.14
N ARG A 188 1.73 -11.68 -9.12
CA ARG A 188 2.95 -12.29 -9.63
C ARG A 188 3.53 -13.31 -8.66
N THR A 189 3.36 -13.09 -7.36
CA THR A 189 3.91 -13.94 -6.29
C THR A 189 2.87 -14.82 -5.64
N ASP A 190 1.58 -14.55 -5.85
CA ASP A 190 0.45 -15.19 -5.15
C ASP A 190 0.60 -15.08 -3.62
N GLY A 191 0.94 -13.88 -3.17
CA GLY A 191 1.30 -13.64 -1.77
C GLY A 191 1.35 -12.16 -1.41
N LEU A 192 1.58 -11.87 -0.12
CA LEU A 192 1.53 -10.51 0.41
C LEU A 192 2.92 -9.98 0.82
N ILE A 193 3.95 -10.81 0.94
CA ILE A 193 5.27 -10.34 1.34
C ILE A 193 5.82 -9.29 0.36
N ALA A 194 5.78 -9.57 -0.94
CA ALA A 194 6.27 -8.65 -1.97
C ALA A 194 5.55 -7.29 -1.96
N PRO A 195 4.20 -7.21 -2.01
CA PRO A 195 3.52 -5.92 -1.95
C PRO A 195 3.70 -5.21 -0.61
N ILE A 196 3.74 -5.91 0.52
CA ILE A 196 3.98 -5.29 1.85
C ILE A 196 5.35 -4.60 1.89
N LEU A 197 6.40 -5.31 1.48
CA LEU A 197 7.76 -4.76 1.46
C LEU A 197 7.88 -3.59 0.47
N PHE A 198 7.29 -3.73 -0.72
CA PHE A 198 7.33 -2.69 -1.73
C PHE A 198 6.56 -1.43 -1.31
N HIS A 199 5.40 -1.59 -0.66
CA HIS A 199 4.63 -0.49 -0.09
C HIS A 199 5.41 0.23 1.02
N ALA A 200 5.91 -0.51 2.02
CA ALA A 200 6.70 0.09 3.09
C ALA A 200 7.94 0.84 2.54
N LEU A 201 8.63 0.24 1.57
CA LEU A 201 9.75 0.89 0.88
C LEU A 201 9.32 2.14 0.13
N SER A 202 8.15 2.14 -0.54
CA SER A 202 7.62 3.32 -1.23
C SER A 202 7.43 4.50 -0.27
N ASN A 203 6.83 4.26 0.91
CA ASN A 203 6.61 5.30 1.90
C ASN A 203 7.93 5.83 2.46
N LEU A 204 8.83 4.93 2.87
CA LEU A 204 10.14 5.28 3.42
C LEU A 204 11.01 6.01 2.40
N PHE A 205 11.01 5.56 1.14
CA PHE A 205 11.77 6.18 0.07
C PHE A 205 11.26 7.58 -0.23
N MET A 206 9.94 7.80 -0.31
CA MET A 206 9.37 9.11 -0.55
C MET A 206 9.67 10.09 0.59
N GLU A 207 9.60 9.63 1.84
CA GLU A 207 9.98 10.46 2.99
C GLU A 207 11.48 10.81 2.95
N TRP A 208 12.34 9.83 2.66
CA TRP A 208 13.79 10.04 2.60
C TRP A 208 14.22 10.95 1.44
N ILE A 209 13.71 10.72 0.22
CA ILE A 209 14.12 11.49 -0.96
C ILE A 209 13.72 12.97 -0.81
N VAL A 210 12.57 13.26 -0.21
CA VAL A 210 12.14 14.64 0.07
C VAL A 210 13.07 15.30 1.08
N ARG A 211 13.47 14.59 2.14
CA ARG A 211 14.44 15.11 3.13
C ARG A 211 15.78 15.47 2.48
N CYS A 212 16.21 14.74 1.46
CA CYS A 212 17.45 15.04 0.74
C CYS A 212 17.46 16.38 -0.02
N TYR A 213 16.29 17.01 -0.22
CA TYR A 213 16.17 18.31 -0.88
C TYR A 213 15.73 19.45 0.05
N ILE A 214 15.25 19.13 1.25
CA ILE A 214 14.75 20.13 2.21
C ILE A 214 15.80 20.46 3.28
N TYR A 215 16.67 19.51 3.64
CA TYR A 215 17.70 19.65 4.68
C TYR A 215 19.11 19.61 4.07
#